data_AF-G8ZRN0-F1
#
_entry.id   AF-G8ZRN0-F1
#
_cell.length_a   1.000
_cell.length_b   1.000
_cell.length_c   1.000
_cell.angle_alpha   90.00
_cell.angle_beta   90.00
_cell.angle_gamma   90.00
#
_symmetry.space_group_name_H-M   'P 1'
#
loop_
_entity.id
_entity.type
_entity.pdbx_description
1 polymer ?
#
loop_
_entity_poly.entity_id
_entity_poly.type
_entity_poly.pdbx_seq_one_letter_code
_entity_poly.pdbx_strand_id
1 'polypeptide(L)'
;MLRSTCHSNLSLNVMRNTRLFSVGRIINQDFPSFDHSLLNPLSSKNPTSKSDQLSQSLNHDHKQKSKPSSNVPRGFAEFAHNPRDDALGSRLTGVVAGRTVNVFNSDTSNAFRQLNGIMFANKIPQDSRNQRFYMKPGKVAELKKSQRHRRDFMKGFKRLIEIVKDAKRKGY
;
A
#
# COMPACT_ATOMS: atom_id res chain seq x y z
N MET A 1 57.96 -4.43 43.55
CA MET A 1 57.49 -3.11 43.06
C MET A 1 57.78 -3.08 41.56
N LEU A 2 56.89 -2.83 40.58
CA LEU A 2 55.53 -2.30 40.52
C LEU A 2 54.77 -3.03 39.37
N ARG A 3 53.46 -3.19 39.52
CA ARG A 3 52.53 -3.58 38.44
C ARG A 3 52.22 -2.33 37.60
N SER A 4 52.35 -2.41 36.28
CA SER A 4 51.87 -1.38 35.36
C SER A 4 50.59 -1.85 34.67
N THR A 5 49.47 -1.25 35.05
CA THR A 5 48.14 -1.48 34.48
C THR A 5 47.88 -0.46 33.37
N CYS A 6 47.76 -0.90 32.13
CA CYS A 6 47.31 -0.06 31.01
C CYS A 6 45.78 0.06 31.08
N HIS A 7 45.26 1.20 31.53
CA HIS A 7 43.84 1.54 31.41
C HIS A 7 43.58 2.19 30.05
N SER A 8 42.72 1.54 29.26
CA SER A 8 42.14 2.05 28.01
C SER A 8 40.99 3.02 28.31
N ASN A 9 41.21 4.30 28.05
CA ASN A 9 40.14 5.31 28.05
C ASN A 9 39.31 5.19 26.76
N LEU A 10 38.22 4.43 26.80
CA LEU A 10 37.14 4.53 25.82
C LEU A 10 36.23 5.70 26.20
N SER A 11 36.45 6.86 25.57
CA SER A 11 35.52 7.98 25.61
C SER A 11 34.27 7.63 24.79
N LEU A 12 33.23 7.18 25.48
CA LEU A 12 31.87 7.02 24.96
C LEU A 12 31.22 8.41 24.83
N ASN A 13 31.38 9.03 23.66
CA ASN A 13 30.58 10.19 23.28
C ASN A 13 29.14 9.74 23.00
N VAL A 14 28.31 9.75 24.04
CA VAL A 14 26.85 9.59 23.95
C VAL A 14 26.28 10.91 23.40
N MET A 15 26.13 11.01 22.08
CA MET A 15 25.34 12.08 21.47
C MET A 15 23.86 11.93 21.87
N ARG A 16 23.46 12.66 22.91
CA ARG A 16 22.07 12.86 23.30
C ARG A 16 21.39 13.73 22.25
N ASN A 17 20.49 13.13 21.47
CA ASN A 17 19.72 13.83 20.45
C ASN A 17 18.40 14.33 21.08
N THR A 18 18.45 15.49 21.76
CA THR A 18 17.26 16.16 22.29
C THR A 18 16.51 16.82 21.13
N ARG A 19 15.47 16.15 20.62
CA ARG A 19 14.53 16.72 19.67
C ARG A 19 13.63 17.72 20.39
N LEU A 20 13.89 19.01 20.20
CA LEU A 20 12.93 20.06 20.54
C LEU A 20 11.79 19.99 19.52
N PHE A 21 10.60 19.65 19.99
CA PHE A 21 9.37 19.78 19.22
C PHE A 21 9.00 21.27 19.15
N SER A 22 9.35 21.93 18.03
CA SER A 22 8.78 23.22 17.68
C SER A 22 7.36 22.99 17.15
N VAL A 23 6.36 23.42 17.91
CA VAL A 23 4.96 23.50 17.47
C VAL A 23 4.83 24.79 16.64
N GLY A 24 5.08 24.67 15.34
CA GLY A 24 4.74 25.72 14.37
C GLY A 24 3.25 25.66 14.05
N ARG A 25 2.50 26.72 14.41
CA ARG A 25 1.15 26.98 13.89
C ARG A 25 1.23 27.19 12.38
N ILE A 26 0.55 26.37 11.59
CA ILE A 26 0.26 26.66 10.19
C ILE A 26 -1.16 27.24 10.15
N ILE A 27 -1.25 28.55 10.02
CA ILE A 27 -2.47 29.26 9.60
C ILE A 27 -2.24 29.66 8.15
N ASN A 28 -2.97 29.04 7.24
CA ASN A 28 -3.54 29.61 6.01
C ASN A 28 -4.01 28.44 5.15
N GLN A 29 -5.32 28.21 5.18
CA GLN A 29 -6.00 27.33 4.26
C GLN A 29 -6.55 28.18 3.12
N ASP A 30 -5.76 28.32 2.06
CA ASP A 30 -6.31 28.61 0.73
C ASP A 30 -6.75 27.27 0.14
N PHE A 31 -7.91 26.78 0.58
CA PHE A 31 -8.59 25.76 -0.20
C PHE A 31 -9.21 26.45 -1.42
N PRO A 32 -9.06 25.90 -2.64
CA PRO A 32 -9.90 26.34 -3.75
C PRO A 32 -11.36 26.05 -3.37
N SER A 33 -12.16 27.10 -3.19
CA SER A 33 -13.59 26.96 -2.95
C SER A 33 -14.20 26.24 -4.14
N PHE A 34 -14.91 25.16 -3.86
CA PHE A 34 -15.63 24.39 -4.86
C PHE A 34 -16.74 25.25 -5.46
N ASP A 35 -16.61 25.62 -6.73
CA ASP A 35 -17.61 26.40 -7.45
C ASP A 35 -18.72 25.45 -7.96
N HIS A 36 -19.85 25.47 -7.26
CA HIS A 36 -21.01 24.62 -7.56
C HIS A 36 -21.64 24.93 -8.93
N SER A 37 -21.31 26.07 -9.53
CA SER A 37 -21.82 26.49 -10.84
C SER A 37 -21.17 25.76 -12.03
N LEU A 38 -20.04 25.08 -11.80
CA LEU A 38 -19.38 24.23 -12.80
C LEU A 38 -19.97 22.81 -12.88
N LEU A 39 -20.90 22.46 -12.00
CA LEU A 39 -21.77 21.32 -12.25
C LEU A 39 -22.80 21.75 -13.29
N ASN A 40 -22.68 21.25 -14.52
CA ASN A 40 -23.79 21.23 -15.47
C ASN A 40 -24.99 20.53 -14.80
N PRO A 41 -26.04 21.24 -14.38
CA PRO A 41 -27.28 20.56 -14.10
C PRO A 41 -27.83 20.17 -15.48
N LEU A 42 -27.96 18.87 -15.77
CA LEU A 42 -28.64 18.38 -16.95
C LEU A 42 -30.02 19.05 -17.01
N SER A 43 -30.11 20.10 -17.83
CA SER A 43 -31.32 20.85 -18.08
C SER A 43 -32.31 19.88 -18.71
N SER A 44 -33.35 19.54 -17.95
CA SER A 44 -34.44 18.69 -18.40
C SER A 44 -35.32 19.45 -19.39
N LYS A 45 -34.90 19.51 -20.66
CA LYS A 45 -35.76 19.81 -21.82
C LYS A 45 -35.25 19.05 -23.04
N ASN A 46 -35.78 17.85 -23.25
CA ASN A 46 -35.74 17.14 -24.54
C ASN A 46 -36.76 17.80 -25.52
N PRO A 47 -36.73 17.53 -26.86
CA PRO A 47 -36.03 16.46 -27.57
C PRO A 47 -35.36 16.88 -28.92
N THR A 48 -34.84 15.86 -29.62
CA THR A 48 -34.55 15.73 -31.07
C THR A 48 -33.16 16.12 -31.59
N SER A 49 -32.25 15.14 -31.68
CA SER A 49 -31.83 14.53 -32.95
C SER A 49 -30.79 13.41 -32.77
N LYS A 50 -31.11 12.27 -33.42
CA LYS A 50 -30.29 11.13 -33.92
C LYS A 50 -28.86 11.56 -34.33
N SER A 51 -27.77 10.79 -34.33
CA SER A 51 -27.37 9.37 -34.19
C SER A 51 -25.82 9.37 -34.04
N ASP A 52 -25.13 8.45 -33.35
CA ASP A 52 -24.48 7.23 -33.87
C ASP A 52 -23.68 6.65 -32.68
N GLN A 53 -24.03 5.52 -32.07
CA GLN A 53 -23.66 4.14 -32.45
C GLN A 53 -22.18 3.94 -32.81
N LEU A 54 -21.33 3.66 -31.81
CA LEU A 54 -20.23 2.70 -32.00
C LEU A 54 -19.84 2.03 -30.67
N SER A 55 -20.49 0.91 -30.39
CA SER A 55 -20.02 -0.08 -29.42
C SER A 55 -20.44 -1.45 -29.92
N GLN A 56 -19.47 -2.34 -30.21
CA GLN A 56 -19.44 -3.74 -29.76
C GLN A 56 -18.41 -4.56 -30.54
N SER A 57 -17.57 -5.29 -29.81
CA SER A 57 -17.30 -6.71 -30.08
C SER A 57 -16.33 -7.30 -29.03
N LEU A 58 -16.87 -7.94 -28.01
CA LEU A 58 -16.23 -9.10 -27.37
C LEU A 58 -17.34 -10.11 -27.04
N ASN A 59 -17.50 -11.08 -27.93
CA ASN A 59 -18.34 -12.25 -27.74
C ASN A 59 -17.63 -13.23 -26.79
N HIS A 60 -18.32 -13.69 -25.74
CA HIS A 60 -17.94 -14.92 -25.07
C HIS A 60 -19.17 -15.78 -24.78
N ASP A 61 -19.19 -16.94 -25.44
CA ASP A 61 -20.15 -18.03 -25.31
C ASP A 61 -20.19 -18.58 -23.88
N HIS A 62 -21.37 -18.61 -23.27
CA HIS A 62 -21.67 -19.57 -22.20
C HIS A 62 -23.13 -20.06 -22.23
N LYS A 63 -23.24 -21.40 -22.18
CA LYS A 63 -24.42 -22.26 -22.24
C LYS A 63 -25.55 -21.82 -21.31
N GLN A 64 -26.76 -21.68 -21.87
CA GLN A 64 -28.01 -21.49 -21.14
C GLN A 64 -28.53 -22.83 -20.57
N LYS A 65 -28.84 -22.86 -19.28
CA LYS A 65 -29.75 -23.85 -18.66
C LYS A 65 -30.99 -23.12 -18.13
N SER A 66 -32.13 -23.46 -18.75
CA SER A 66 -33.53 -23.51 -18.26
C SER A 66 -34.09 -22.44 -17.30
N LYS A 67 -35.24 -21.87 -17.73
CA LYS A 67 -36.16 -20.91 -17.06
C LYS A 67 -36.88 -21.52 -15.82
N PRO A 68 -37.59 -20.71 -15.00
CA PRO A 68 -38.95 -20.23 -15.32
C PRO A 68 -39.06 -18.70 -15.20
N SER A 69 -39.44 -17.98 -16.26
CA SER A 69 -40.84 -17.63 -16.57
C SER A 69 -41.60 -16.95 -15.42
N SER A 70 -41.15 -15.76 -15.03
CA SER A 70 -42.06 -14.71 -14.56
C SER A 70 -41.86 -13.48 -15.45
N ASN A 71 -42.94 -13.05 -16.10
CA ASN A 71 -42.99 -11.84 -16.91
C ASN A 71 -42.98 -10.62 -15.99
N VAL A 72 -41.80 -10.27 -15.46
CA VAL A 72 -41.57 -8.99 -14.80
C VAL A 72 -40.78 -8.12 -15.78
N PRO A 73 -41.21 -6.87 -16.07
CA PRO A 73 -40.52 -6.00 -17.02
C PRO A 73 -39.04 -5.84 -16.63
N ARG A 74 -38.15 -6.30 -17.52
CA ARG A 74 -36.68 -6.31 -17.40
C ARG A 74 -36.02 -4.93 -17.46
N GLY A 75 -36.68 -3.89 -16.93
CA GLY A 75 -36.16 -2.52 -16.89
C GLY A 75 -35.88 -2.00 -15.48
N PHE A 76 -36.37 -2.67 -14.44
CA PHE A 76 -36.33 -2.13 -13.06
C PHE A 76 -35.80 -3.10 -12.00
N ALA A 77 -35.64 -4.39 -12.32
CA ALA A 77 -35.14 -5.39 -11.35
C ALA A 77 -33.60 -5.47 -11.27
N GLU A 78 -32.87 -4.79 -12.15
CA GLU A 78 -31.39 -4.76 -12.15
C GLU A 78 -30.81 -3.86 -11.04
N PHE A 79 -31.64 -3.01 -10.43
CA PHE A 79 -31.28 -2.15 -9.29
C PHE A 79 -31.65 -2.72 -7.92
N ALA A 80 -32.14 -3.97 -7.85
CA ALA A 80 -32.56 -4.59 -6.59
C ALA A 80 -31.38 -5.16 -5.76
N HIS A 81 -30.13 -4.96 -6.20
CA HIS A 81 -28.99 -5.21 -5.35
C HIS A 81 -28.90 -4.11 -4.30
N ASN A 82 -28.90 -4.53 -3.03
CA ASN A 82 -28.56 -3.64 -1.93
C ASN A 82 -27.23 -2.94 -2.31
N PRO A 83 -27.16 -1.60 -2.33
CA PRO A 83 -25.96 -0.88 -2.77
C PRO A 83 -24.72 -1.31 -1.98
N ARG A 84 -24.91 -1.82 -0.76
CA ARG A 84 -23.86 -2.44 0.04
C ARG A 84 -23.30 -3.73 -0.58
N ASP A 85 -24.15 -4.62 -1.07
CA ASP A 85 -23.73 -5.92 -1.61
C ASP A 85 -23.06 -5.76 -2.99
N ASP A 86 -23.54 -4.80 -3.79
CA ASP A 86 -22.90 -4.41 -5.04
C ASP A 86 -21.52 -3.75 -4.80
N ALA A 87 -21.41 -2.88 -3.80
CA ALA A 87 -20.13 -2.29 -3.41
C ALA A 87 -19.12 -3.31 -2.85
N LEU A 88 -19.58 -4.36 -2.16
CA LEU A 88 -18.73 -5.45 -1.69
C LEU A 88 -18.31 -6.40 -2.81
N GLY A 89 -19.16 -6.58 -3.83
CA GLY A 89 -18.87 -7.38 -5.03
C GLY A 89 -17.97 -6.66 -6.04
N SER A 90 -18.00 -5.32 -6.04
CA SER A 90 -17.13 -4.48 -6.87
C SER A 90 -15.67 -4.66 -6.45
N ARG A 91 -14.82 -5.09 -7.40
CA ARG A 91 -13.39 -5.22 -7.16
C ARG A 91 -12.82 -3.83 -6.91
N LEU A 92 -12.19 -3.62 -5.74
CA LEU A 92 -11.41 -2.41 -5.51
C LEU A 92 -10.28 -2.37 -6.55
N THR A 93 -10.28 -1.34 -7.40
CA THR A 93 -9.28 -1.14 -8.44
C THR A 93 -8.45 0.12 -8.17
N GLY A 94 -7.28 0.22 -8.78
CA GLY A 94 -6.38 1.38 -8.65
C GLY A 94 -5.43 1.31 -7.45
N VAL A 95 -4.81 2.45 -7.12
CA VAL A 95 -3.73 2.57 -6.11
C VAL A 95 -4.21 2.20 -4.70
N VAL A 96 -5.51 2.35 -4.44
CA VAL A 96 -6.14 2.12 -3.13
C VAL A 96 -6.32 0.62 -2.86
N ALA A 97 -6.51 -0.21 -3.89
CA ALA A 97 -6.78 -1.65 -3.77
C ALA A 97 -5.74 -2.42 -2.94
N GLY A 98 -4.46 -2.05 -3.03
CA GLY A 98 -3.37 -2.68 -2.27
C GLY A 98 -3.10 -2.04 -0.90
N ARG A 99 -3.89 -1.05 -0.48
CA ARG A 99 -3.71 -0.26 0.75
C ARG A 99 -4.93 -0.28 1.66
N THR A 100 -5.89 -1.13 1.38
CA THR A 100 -7.14 -1.30 2.12
C THR A 100 -7.25 -2.72 2.65
N VAL A 101 -7.76 -2.85 3.87
CA VAL A 101 -8.00 -4.13 4.54
C VAL A 101 -9.37 -4.05 5.20
N ASN A 102 -10.18 -5.10 5.04
CA ASN A 102 -11.47 -5.20 5.72
C ASN A 102 -11.26 -5.54 7.19
N VAL A 103 -11.99 -4.85 8.07
CA VAL A 103 -11.97 -5.12 9.51
C VAL A 103 -13.02 -6.20 9.80
N PHE A 104 -12.57 -7.34 10.31
CA PHE A 104 -13.46 -8.41 10.75
C PHE A 104 -13.56 -8.42 12.28
N ASN A 105 -14.72 -8.81 12.81
CA ASN A 105 -14.94 -9.02 14.25
C ASN A 105 -14.62 -7.81 15.14
N SER A 106 -14.77 -6.59 14.63
CA SER A 106 -14.37 -5.33 15.30
C SER A 106 -12.90 -5.24 15.75
N ASP A 107 -12.05 -6.16 15.28
CA ASP A 107 -10.61 -6.16 15.60
C ASP A 107 -9.85 -5.23 14.63
N THR A 108 -9.94 -3.94 14.91
CA THR A 108 -9.23 -2.90 14.16
C THR A 108 -7.72 -3.03 14.35
N SER A 109 -7.26 -3.48 15.51
CA SER A 109 -5.84 -3.60 15.84
C SER A 109 -5.13 -4.61 14.94
N ASN A 110 -5.73 -5.77 14.73
CA ASN A 110 -5.18 -6.79 13.85
C ASN A 110 -5.26 -6.37 12.37
N ALA A 111 -6.35 -5.71 11.97
CA ALA A 111 -6.46 -5.14 10.63
C ALA A 111 -5.33 -4.12 10.34
N PHE A 112 -4.97 -3.27 11.31
CA PHE A 112 -3.83 -2.36 11.17
C PHE A 112 -2.49 -3.09 11.07
N ARG A 113 -2.28 -4.17 11.83
CA ARG A 113 -1.05 -5.00 11.73
C ARG A 113 -0.94 -5.65 10.36
N GLN A 114 -2.05 -6.18 9.84
CA GLN A 114 -2.12 -6.75 8.50
C GLN A 114 -1.80 -5.69 7.43
N LEU A 115 -2.46 -4.54 7.49
CA LEU A 115 -2.22 -3.42 6.57
C LEU A 115 -0.75 -2.99 6.61
N ASN A 116 -0.18 -2.86 7.81
CA ASN A 116 1.23 -2.50 7.98
C ASN A 116 2.17 -3.54 7.35
N GLY A 117 1.87 -4.84 7.52
CA GLY A 117 2.60 -5.92 6.85
C GLY A 117 2.58 -5.80 5.32
N ILE A 118 1.40 -5.53 4.74
CA ILE A 118 1.23 -5.31 3.29
C ILE A 118 2.04 -4.09 2.82
N MET A 119 2.02 -2.99 3.58
CA MET A 119 2.78 -1.78 3.24
C MET A 119 4.29 -2.01 3.24
N PHE A 120 4.80 -2.74 4.24
CA PHE A 120 6.24 -3.05 4.34
C PHE A 120 6.69 -4.08 3.31
N ALA A 121 5.87 -5.08 2.98
CA ALA A 121 6.16 -6.04 1.91
C ALA A 121 6.33 -5.34 0.56
N ASN A 122 5.46 -4.35 0.28
CA ASN A 122 5.52 -3.52 -0.92
C ASN A 122 6.50 -2.34 -0.82
N LYS A 123 7.21 -2.17 0.30
CA LYS A 123 8.21 -1.11 0.54
C LYS A 123 7.72 0.34 0.37
N ILE A 124 6.41 0.58 0.43
CA ILE A 124 5.79 1.91 0.23
C ILE A 124 6.42 2.99 1.12
N PRO A 125 6.63 2.77 2.44
CA PRO A 125 7.25 3.79 3.30
C PRO A 125 8.72 4.05 2.98
N GLN A 126 9.44 3.08 2.40
CA GLN A 126 10.83 3.25 1.99
C GLN A 126 10.90 4.08 0.71
N ASP A 127 10.05 3.76 -0.26
CA ASP A 127 9.99 4.48 -1.53
C ASP A 127 9.55 5.93 -1.34
N SER A 128 8.54 6.17 -0.50
CA SER A 128 8.13 7.53 -0.12
C SER A 128 9.28 8.36 0.47
N ARG A 129 10.14 7.74 1.31
CA ARG A 129 11.33 8.42 1.84
C ARG A 129 12.40 8.65 0.78
N ASN A 130 12.63 7.68 -0.10
CA ASN A 130 13.64 7.77 -1.15
C ASN A 130 13.25 8.79 -2.24
N GLN A 131 11.95 8.94 -2.52
CA GLN A 131 11.43 9.89 -3.51
C GLN A 131 11.44 11.34 -3.01
N ARG A 132 11.57 11.56 -1.68
CA ARG A 132 11.55 12.90 -1.09
C ARG A 132 12.65 13.81 -1.64
N PHE A 133 13.82 13.26 -1.95
CA PHE A 133 14.97 14.01 -2.44
C PHE A 133 15.62 13.32 -3.63
N TYR A 134 16.01 14.10 -4.62
CA TYR A 134 16.77 13.58 -5.76
C TYR A 134 18.15 13.10 -5.31
N MET A 135 18.54 11.91 -5.78
CA MET A 135 19.86 11.35 -5.60
C MET A 135 20.47 11.04 -6.97
N LYS A 136 21.74 11.40 -7.17
CA LYS A 136 22.45 11.14 -8.42
C LYS A 136 22.41 9.63 -8.75
N PRO A 137 22.22 9.24 -10.03
CA PRO A 137 22.05 7.84 -10.41
C PRO A 137 23.25 6.96 -10.03
N GLY A 138 24.47 7.47 -10.12
CA GLY A 138 25.67 6.75 -9.67
C GLY A 138 25.63 6.41 -8.18
N LYS A 139 25.13 7.34 -7.34
CA LYS A 139 24.99 7.11 -5.90
C LYS A 139 23.87 6.13 -5.58
N VAL A 140 22.76 6.17 -6.33
CA VAL A 140 21.68 5.17 -6.24
C VAL A 140 22.20 3.77 -6.55
N ALA A 141 23.01 3.61 -7.61
CA ALA A 141 23.59 2.34 -8.00
C ALA A 141 24.58 1.79 -6.96
N GLU A 142 25.46 2.64 -6.41
CA GLU A 142 26.39 2.29 -5.34
C GLU A 142 25.65 1.80 -4.09
N LEU A 143 24.62 2.54 -3.66
CA LEU A 143 23.79 2.16 -2.52
C LEU A 143 23.09 0.82 -2.76
N LYS A 144 22.50 0.62 -3.95
CA LYS A 144 21.84 -0.64 -4.31
C LYS A 144 22.81 -1.83 -4.30
N LYS A 145 24.04 -1.64 -4.81
CA LYS A 145 25.10 -2.66 -4.77
C LYS A 145 25.50 -3.00 -3.34
N SER A 146 25.74 -1.99 -2.50
CA SER A 146 26.06 -2.17 -1.08
C SER A 146 24.95 -2.91 -0.31
N GLN A 147 23.69 -2.52 -0.54
CA GLN A 147 22.55 -3.20 0.09
C GLN A 147 22.36 -4.65 -0.40
N ARG A 148 22.66 -4.94 -1.68
CA ARG A 148 22.67 -6.33 -2.17
C ARG A 148 23.75 -7.14 -1.47
N HIS A 149 24.99 -6.63 -1.42
CA HIS A 149 26.09 -7.30 -0.74
C HIS A 149 25.76 -7.60 0.73
N ARG A 150 25.22 -6.62 1.47
CA ARG A 150 24.81 -6.81 2.87
C ARG A 150 23.76 -7.91 3.04
N ARG A 151 22.78 -7.98 2.13
CA ARG A 151 21.74 -9.02 2.16
C ARG A 151 22.34 -10.41 1.89
N ASP A 152 23.20 -10.51 0.89
CA ASP A 152 23.84 -11.77 0.52
C ASP A 152 24.77 -12.26 1.63
N PHE A 153 25.55 -11.36 2.23
CA PHE A 153 26.42 -11.66 3.37
C PHE A 153 25.60 -12.16 4.57
N MET A 154 24.51 -11.47 4.94
CA MET A 154 23.64 -11.90 6.04
C MET A 154 22.96 -13.24 5.77
N LYS A 155 22.61 -13.55 4.51
CA LYS A 155 22.08 -14.87 4.14
C LYS A 155 23.13 -15.96 4.35
N GLY A 156 24.36 -15.74 3.90
CA GLY A 156 25.48 -16.68 4.10
C GLY A 156 25.82 -16.87 5.58
N PHE A 157 25.86 -15.78 6.33
CA PHE A 157 26.09 -15.82 7.78
C PHE A 157 25.02 -16.61 8.53
N LYS A 158 23.73 -16.37 8.25
CA LYS A 158 22.63 -17.14 8.87
C LYS A 158 22.73 -18.64 8.56
N ARG A 159 23.02 -18.99 7.29
CA ARG A 159 23.25 -20.38 6.89
C ARG A 159 24.41 -21.01 7.67
N LEU A 160 25.52 -20.29 7.86
CA LEU A 160 26.66 -20.79 8.62
C LEU A 160 26.27 -21.05 10.09
N ILE A 161 25.55 -20.11 10.71
CA ILE A 161 25.06 -20.27 12.08
C ILE A 161 24.08 -21.44 12.21
N GLU A 162 23.24 -21.68 11.21
CA GLU A 162 22.36 -22.85 11.18
C GLU A 162 23.15 -24.16 11.15
N ILE A 163 24.23 -24.25 10.36
CA ILE A 163 25.13 -25.41 10.31
C ILE A 163 25.82 -25.61 11.66
N VAL A 164 26.35 -24.54 12.27
CA VAL A 164 27.01 -24.61 13.58
C VAL A 164 26.02 -25.07 14.66
N LYS A 165 24.78 -24.57 14.64
CA LYS A 165 23.72 -25.02 15.54
C LYS A 165 23.36 -26.49 15.32
N ASP A 166 23.30 -26.93 14.06
CA ASP A 166 23.04 -28.33 13.72
C ASP A 166 24.17 -29.25 14.18
N ALA A 167 25.42 -28.82 14.01
CA ALA A 167 26.60 -29.55 14.44
C ALA A 167 26.62 -29.72 15.97
N LYS A 168 26.40 -28.62 16.70
CA LYS A 168 26.23 -28.64 18.15
C LYS A 168 25.11 -29.58 18.60
N ARG A 169 23.97 -29.59 17.89
CA ARG A 169 22.83 -30.47 18.20
C ARG A 169 23.17 -31.95 18.01
N LYS A 170 24.01 -32.27 17.01
CA LYS A 170 24.48 -33.63 16.72
C LYS A 170 25.67 -34.06 17.59
N GLY A 171 26.36 -33.12 18.24
CA GLY A 171 27.51 -33.38 19.10
C GLY A 171 28.85 -33.48 18.37
N TYR A 172 28.97 -32.82 17.20
CA TYR A 172 30.28 -32.61 16.54
C TYR A 172 31.08 -31.49 17.21
#